data_AF-A0A428YK71-F1
#
_entry.id   AF-A0A428YK71-F1
#
_cell.length_a   1.000
_cell.length_b   1.000
_cell.length_c   1.000
_cell.angle_alpha   90.00
_cell.angle_beta   90.00
_cell.angle_gamma   90.00
#
_symmetry.space_group_name_H-M   'P 1'
#
loop_
_entity.id
_entity.type
_entity.pdbx_description
1 polymer ?
#
loop_
_entity_poly.entity_id
_entity_poly.type
_entity_poly.pdbx_seq_one_letter_code
_entity_poly.pdbx_strand_id
1 'polypeptide(L)'
;MVRHRERRRDPHDQRGDGHHLRRRDADEPGLPHADPAGRARRSDPTINALYADLSGLPSVYIQASSTEMILDDSLRLAALAEKEGVQVKLEIFEGQQHTWQMGAGRSPVADEAIRKLAEWVRPKLGLG
;
A
#
# COMPACT_ATOMS: atom_id res chain seq x y z
N MET A 1 46.74 -21.55 42.05
CA MET A 1 46.67 -20.64 40.88
C MET A 1 45.42 -20.95 40.08
N VAL A 2 44.31 -20.25 40.32
CA VAL A 2 43.21 -20.01 39.36
C VAL A 2 42.54 -18.71 39.82
N ARG A 3 42.62 -17.62 39.03
CA ARG A 3 41.86 -16.39 39.29
C ARG A 3 40.56 -16.45 38.48
N HIS A 4 39.44 -16.40 39.19
CA HIS A 4 38.10 -16.26 38.60
C HIS A 4 38.00 -14.85 37.97
N ARG A 5 37.84 -14.78 36.65
CA ARG A 5 37.69 -13.52 35.90
C ARG A 5 36.20 -13.36 35.62
N GLU A 6 35.52 -12.51 36.39
CA GLU A 6 34.17 -12.07 36.06
C GLU A 6 34.19 -11.38 34.70
N ARG A 7 33.36 -11.85 33.77
CA ARG A 7 33.15 -11.21 32.47
C ARG A 7 32.26 -9.99 32.67
N ARG A 8 32.80 -8.80 32.41
CA ARG A 8 32.00 -7.58 32.30
C ARG A 8 31.05 -7.70 31.10
N ARG A 9 29.77 -7.36 31.30
CA ARG A 9 28.78 -7.25 30.21
C ARG A 9 29.10 -6.04 29.33
N ASP A 10 28.93 -6.23 28.02
CA ASP A 10 29.02 -5.21 26.99
C ASP A 10 27.74 -4.35 26.99
N PRO A 11 27.82 -3.01 27.12
CA PRO A 11 26.64 -2.14 27.10
C PRO A 11 25.97 -2.03 25.72
N HIS A 12 26.53 -2.61 24.66
CA HIS A 12 25.99 -2.58 23.30
C HIS A 12 25.42 -3.93 22.82
N ASP A 13 25.36 -4.94 23.70
CA ASP A 13 24.71 -6.21 23.41
C ASP A 13 23.18 -6.07 23.52
N GLN A 14 22.56 -5.65 22.41
CA GLN A 14 21.11 -5.60 22.21
C GLN A 14 20.52 -6.99 21.90
N ARG A 15 21.02 -8.06 22.53
CA ARG A 15 20.29 -9.33 22.61
C ARG A 15 19.09 -9.13 23.54
N GLY A 16 18.09 -8.44 22.99
CA GLY A 16 16.76 -8.29 23.54
C GLY A 16 16.19 -9.68 23.79
N ASP A 17 15.92 -9.92 25.07
CA ASP A 17 14.83 -10.68 25.65
C ASP A 17 13.87 -11.13 24.55
N GLY A 18 14.01 -12.40 24.18
CA GLY A 18 13.30 -12.99 23.06
C GLY A 18 11.79 -12.83 23.23
N HIS A 19 11.22 -11.81 22.60
CA HIS A 19 9.86 -11.85 22.11
C HIS A 19 9.85 -12.83 20.93
N HIS A 20 9.90 -14.12 21.29
CA HIS A 20 9.43 -15.20 20.45
C HIS A 20 8.02 -14.79 20.02
N LEU A 21 7.85 -14.43 18.75
CA LEU A 21 6.54 -14.45 18.13
C LEU A 21 6.02 -15.87 18.39
N ARG A 22 5.14 -16.01 19.40
CA ARG A 22 4.52 -17.30 19.70
C ARG A 22 3.90 -17.73 18.39
N ARG A 23 4.41 -18.81 17.80
CA ARG A 23 3.65 -19.54 16.79
C ARG A 23 2.31 -19.79 17.46
N ARG A 24 1.24 -19.29 16.86
CA ARG A 24 -0.10 -19.67 17.33
C ARG A 24 -0.13 -21.18 17.32
N ASP A 25 -0.33 -21.78 18.49
CA ASP A 25 -0.52 -23.21 18.63
C ASP A 25 -1.66 -23.61 17.69
N ALA A 26 -1.47 -24.68 16.93
CA ALA A 26 -2.38 -25.13 15.88
C ALA A 26 -3.74 -25.63 16.42
N ASP A 27 -3.95 -25.56 17.74
CA ASP A 27 -5.08 -26.14 18.46
C ASP A 27 -6.06 -25.10 19.02
N GLU A 28 -5.89 -23.80 18.74
CA GLU A 28 -6.95 -22.81 18.97
C GLU A 28 -8.12 -23.13 18.01
N PRO A 29 -9.35 -23.34 18.50
CA PRO A 29 -10.49 -23.59 17.62
C PRO A 29 -10.66 -22.40 16.68
N GLY A 30 -10.28 -22.61 15.41
CA GLY A 30 -10.33 -21.59 14.39
C GLY A 30 -11.73 -21.01 14.31
N LEU A 31 -11.82 -19.68 14.31
CA LEU A 31 -13.06 -19.00 13.95
C LEU A 31 -13.59 -19.65 12.66
N PRO A 32 -14.88 -20.04 12.59
CA PRO A 32 -15.44 -20.88 11.52
C PRO A 32 -15.36 -20.27 10.09
N HIS A 33 -14.72 -19.11 9.94
CA HIS A 33 -14.56 -18.35 8.70
C HIS A 33 -13.12 -17.89 8.42
N ALA A 34 -12.13 -18.33 9.21
CA ALA A 34 -10.74 -17.93 8.98
C ALA A 34 -10.06 -18.89 8.00
N ASP A 35 -10.04 -18.56 6.71
CA ASP A 35 -9.12 -19.17 5.73
C ASP A 35 -7.68 -18.78 6.10
N PRO A 36 -6.85 -19.70 6.63
CA PRO A 36 -5.50 -19.40 7.11
C PRO A 36 -4.54 -19.01 5.98
N ALA A 37 -4.86 -19.31 4.72
CA ALA A 37 -4.11 -18.84 3.56
C ALA A 37 -4.55 -17.44 3.09
N GLY A 38 -5.67 -16.92 3.62
CA GLY A 38 -6.28 -15.65 3.22
C GLY A 38 -6.64 -15.59 1.73
N ARG A 39 -6.67 -16.73 1.02
CA ARG A 39 -6.89 -16.79 -0.43
C ARG A 39 -8.29 -16.32 -0.79
N ALA A 40 -9.31 -16.74 -0.03
CA ALA A 40 -10.68 -16.28 -0.23
C ALA A 40 -10.80 -14.76 -0.07
N ARG A 41 -10.06 -14.15 0.87
CA ARG A 41 -10.04 -12.70 1.08
C ARG A 41 -9.29 -11.92 0.00
N ARG A 42 -8.25 -12.52 -0.60
CA ARG A 42 -7.44 -11.86 -1.65
C ARG A 42 -8.20 -11.65 -2.95
N SER A 43 -9.13 -12.55 -3.27
CA SER A 43 -10.01 -12.46 -4.44
C SER A 43 -11.41 -11.96 -4.10
N ASP A 44 -11.68 -11.60 -2.84
CA ASP A 44 -12.95 -11.01 -2.44
C ASP A 44 -13.06 -9.61 -3.08
N PRO A 45 -14.05 -9.35 -3.95
CA PRO A 45 -14.19 -8.08 -4.65
C PRO A 45 -14.47 -6.90 -3.71
N THR A 46 -14.96 -7.17 -2.49
CA THR A 46 -15.19 -6.12 -1.47
C THR A 46 -13.90 -5.65 -0.79
N ILE A 47 -12.80 -6.40 -0.96
CA ILE A 47 -11.49 -6.14 -0.37
C ILE A 47 -10.48 -5.77 -1.47
N ASN A 48 -10.57 -6.41 -2.64
CA ASN A 48 -9.64 -6.24 -3.75
C ASN A 48 -10.37 -5.82 -5.03
N ALA A 49 -10.25 -4.54 -5.36
CA ALA A 49 -10.88 -3.95 -6.54
C ALA A 49 -10.44 -4.58 -7.87
N LEU A 50 -9.30 -5.26 -7.93
CA LEU A 50 -8.85 -5.98 -9.14
C LEU A 50 -9.75 -7.17 -9.50
N TYR A 51 -10.63 -7.60 -8.60
CA TYR A 51 -11.62 -8.65 -8.82
C TYR A 51 -13.07 -8.12 -8.78
N ALA A 52 -13.26 -6.82 -8.59
CA ALA A 52 -14.58 -6.19 -8.54
C ALA A 52 -15.13 -5.91 -9.95
N ASP A 53 -16.45 -5.79 -10.05
CA ASP A 53 -17.09 -5.16 -11.20
C ASP A 53 -16.83 -3.65 -11.14
N LEU A 54 -16.08 -3.14 -12.12
CA LEU A 54 -15.70 -1.72 -12.21
C LEU A 54 -16.65 -0.92 -13.12
N SER A 55 -17.67 -1.58 -13.69
CA SER A 55 -18.64 -0.90 -14.55
C SER A 55 -19.44 0.15 -13.77
N GLY A 56 -19.76 1.26 -14.42
CA GLY A 56 -20.52 2.36 -13.82
C GLY A 56 -19.74 3.25 -12.85
N LEU A 57 -18.43 3.02 -12.64
CA LEU A 57 -17.59 3.98 -11.92
C LEU A 57 -17.54 5.33 -12.67
N PRO A 58 -17.45 6.46 -11.93
CA PRO A 58 -17.14 7.75 -12.55
C PRO A 58 -15.73 7.73 -13.14
N SER A 59 -15.36 8.76 -13.92
CA SER A 59 -13.99 8.92 -14.41
C SER A 59 -12.99 8.80 -13.25
N VAL A 60 -11.89 8.09 -13.47
CA VAL A 60 -10.87 7.80 -12.45
C VAL A 60 -9.55 8.49 -12.82
N TYR A 61 -8.87 9.08 -11.84
CA TYR A 61 -7.49 9.55 -11.98
C TYR A 61 -6.59 8.83 -11.00
N ILE A 62 -5.61 8.09 -11.53
CA ILE A 62 -4.61 7.33 -10.79
C ILE A 62 -3.26 8.04 -10.96
N GLN A 63 -2.64 8.39 -9.84
CA GLN A 63 -1.25 8.80 -9.78
C GLN A 63 -0.47 7.70 -9.07
N ALA A 64 0.59 7.20 -9.69
CA ALA A 64 1.46 6.19 -9.10
C ALA A 64 2.94 6.56 -9.29
N SER A 65 3.82 5.98 -8.50
CA SER A 65 5.27 6.14 -8.63
C SER A 65 5.89 5.03 -9.48
N SER A 66 6.91 5.35 -10.27
CA SER A 66 7.71 4.33 -10.97
C SER A 66 8.47 3.38 -10.03
N THR A 67 8.69 3.78 -8.77
CA THR A 67 9.53 3.05 -7.80
C THR A 67 8.76 2.44 -6.63
N GLU A 68 7.43 2.42 -6.66
CA GLU A 68 6.64 1.80 -5.59
C GLU A 68 6.23 0.36 -5.90
N MET A 69 6.19 -0.48 -4.87
CA MET A 69 5.83 -1.90 -5.00
C MET A 69 4.40 -2.13 -5.54
N ILE A 70 3.53 -1.13 -5.44
CA ILE A 70 2.13 -1.19 -5.86
C ILE A 70 1.87 -0.58 -7.25
N LEU A 71 2.93 -0.27 -8.01
CA LEU A 71 2.80 0.25 -9.37
C LEU A 71 1.97 -0.69 -10.25
N ASP A 72 2.27 -1.99 -10.23
CA ASP A 72 1.56 -2.98 -11.03
C ASP A 72 0.06 -3.06 -10.69
N ASP A 73 -0.31 -2.85 -9.43
CA ASP A 73 -1.72 -2.81 -9.04
C ASP A 73 -2.42 -1.58 -9.62
N SER A 74 -1.74 -0.43 -9.67
CA SER A 74 -2.23 0.79 -10.33
C SER A 74 -2.41 0.60 -11.84
N LEU A 75 -1.43 -0.02 -12.50
CA LEU A 75 -1.49 -0.33 -13.94
C LEU A 75 -2.65 -1.29 -14.25
N ARG A 76 -2.81 -2.33 -13.44
CA ARG A 76 -3.86 -3.34 -13.61
C ARG A 76 -5.25 -2.75 -13.37
N LEU A 77 -5.41 -1.93 -12.33
CA LEU A 77 -6.68 -1.27 -12.05
C LEU A 77 -7.08 -0.35 -13.21
N ALA A 78 -6.13 0.43 -13.75
CA ALA A 78 -6.37 1.29 -14.90
C ALA A 78 -6.88 0.49 -16.11
N ALA A 79 -6.16 -0.57 -16.49
CA ALA A 79 -6.51 -1.41 -17.64
C ALA A 79 -7.87 -2.11 -17.47
N LEU A 80 -8.18 -2.59 -16.26
CA LEU A 80 -9.47 -3.20 -15.96
C LEU A 80 -10.62 -2.18 -16.05
N ALA A 81 -10.45 -0.99 -15.47
CA ALA A 81 -11.47 0.05 -15.52
C ALA A 81 -11.71 0.54 -16.95
N GLU A 82 -10.65 0.76 -17.75
CA GLU A 82 -10.77 1.13 -19.16
C GLU A 82 -11.53 0.07 -19.97
N LYS A 83 -11.27 -1.22 -19.71
CA LYS A 83 -11.98 -2.33 -20.35
C LYS A 83 -13.48 -2.32 -20.06
N GLU A 84 -13.89 -1.88 -18.87
CA GLU A 84 -15.31 -1.71 -18.47
C GLU A 84 -15.90 -0.37 -18.94
N GLY A 85 -15.20 0.37 -19.80
CA GLY A 85 -15.67 1.63 -20.39
C GLY A 85 -15.52 2.86 -19.49
N VAL A 86 -14.80 2.74 -18.37
CA VAL A 86 -14.51 3.87 -17.47
C VAL A 86 -13.45 4.77 -18.10
N GLN A 87 -13.67 6.09 -18.06
CA GLN A 87 -12.63 7.04 -18.47
C GLN A 87 -11.54 7.09 -17.41
N VAL A 88 -10.34 6.60 -17.73
CA VAL A 88 -9.19 6.60 -16.83
C VAL A 88 -8.14 7.62 -17.28
N LYS A 89 -7.57 8.34 -16.32
CA LYS A 89 -6.28 9.03 -16.46
C LYS A 89 -5.30 8.31 -15.55
N LEU A 90 -4.21 7.79 -16.09
CA LEU A 90 -3.11 7.22 -15.32
C LEU A 90 -1.85 8.07 -15.54
N GLU A 91 -1.19 8.49 -14.47
CA GLU A 91 0.04 9.28 -14.55
C GLU A 91 1.10 8.73 -13.60
N ILE A 92 2.24 8.34 -14.17
CA ILE A 92 3.37 7.79 -13.42
C ILE A 92 4.37 8.90 -13.12
N PHE A 93 4.70 9.08 -11.84
CA PHE A 93 5.72 10.00 -11.37
C PHE A 93 7.02 9.25 -11.09
N GLU A 94 8.10 9.68 -11.73
CA GLU A 94 9.39 8.99 -11.66
C GLU A 94 10.02 9.12 -10.26
N GLY A 95 10.48 8.00 -9.67
CA GLY A 95 11.34 7.99 -8.49
C GLY A 95 10.71 8.43 -7.15
N GLN A 96 9.39 8.55 -7.11
CA GLN A 96 8.68 9.02 -5.92
C GLN A 96 8.54 7.96 -4.81
N GLN A 97 8.51 8.41 -3.56
CA GLN A 97 8.12 7.55 -2.43
C GLN A 97 6.61 7.31 -2.45
N HIS A 98 6.16 6.19 -1.87
CA HIS A 98 4.73 5.93 -1.68
C HIS A 98 4.05 7.12 -1.00
N THR A 99 2.90 7.57 -1.52
CA THR A 99 2.15 8.73 -1.00
C THR A 99 2.93 10.06 -0.98
N TRP A 100 3.83 10.30 -1.94
CA TRP A 100 4.62 11.54 -2.01
C TRP A 100 3.79 12.83 -1.96
N GLN A 101 2.52 12.78 -2.37
CA GLN A 101 1.54 13.87 -2.31
C GLN A 101 1.41 14.45 -0.89
N MET A 102 1.63 13.64 0.16
CA MET A 102 1.62 14.08 1.56
C MET A 102 2.71 15.14 1.87
N GLY A 103 3.71 15.26 1.00
CA GLY A 103 4.73 16.29 1.07
C GLY A 103 4.34 17.67 0.51
N ALA A 104 3.07 17.90 0.16
CA ALA A 104 2.61 19.19 -0.37
C ALA A 104 3.00 20.37 0.57
N GLY A 105 3.40 21.49 -0.03
CA GLY A 105 3.98 22.66 0.61
C GLY A 105 5.46 22.51 1.00
N ARG A 106 6.04 21.31 0.85
CA ARG A 106 7.45 21.02 1.18
C ARG A 106 8.21 20.35 0.04
N SER A 107 7.51 19.87 -0.98
CA SER A 107 8.06 19.16 -2.13
C SER A 107 7.42 19.67 -3.41
N PRO A 108 8.19 20.24 -4.36
CA PRO A 108 7.64 20.76 -5.61
C PRO A 108 6.89 19.70 -6.44
N VAL A 109 7.37 18.45 -6.43
CA VAL A 109 6.72 17.34 -7.14
C VAL A 109 5.42 16.89 -6.45
N ALA A 110 5.32 17.04 -5.12
CA ALA A 110 4.06 16.82 -4.41
C ALA A 110 3.04 17.92 -4.75
N ASP A 111 3.48 19.18 -4.79
CA ASP A 111 2.63 20.31 -5.19
C ASP A 111 2.14 20.18 -6.62
N GLU A 112 3.00 19.71 -7.53
CA GLU A 112 2.61 19.39 -8.90
C GLU A 112 1.55 18.29 -8.96
N ALA A 113 1.72 17.20 -8.20
CA ALA A 113 0.76 16.10 -8.17
C ALA A 113 -0.62 16.56 -7.70
N ILE A 114 -0.68 17.37 -6.62
CA ILE A 114 -1.93 17.98 -6.13
C ILE A 114 -2.52 18.96 -7.14
N ARG A 115 -1.69 19.80 -7.78
CA ARG A 115 -2.14 20.74 -8.81
C ARG A 115 -2.79 20.01 -9.99
N LYS A 116 -2.14 18.97 -10.53
CA LYS A 116 -2.68 18.16 -11.63
C LYS A 116 -3.99 17.47 -11.25
N LEU A 117 -4.13 17.00 -10.01
CA LEU A 117 -5.39 16.47 -9.49
C LEU A 117 -6.47 17.55 -9.48
N ALA A 118 -6.18 18.74 -8.93
CA ALA A 118 -7.12 19.84 -8.87
C ALA A 118 -7.57 20.28 -10.27
N GLU A 119 -6.64 20.47 -11.21
CA GLU A 119 -6.93 20.82 -12.60
C GLU A 119 -7.85 19.78 -13.28
N TRP A 120 -7.64 18.50 -12.99
CA TRP A 120 -8.44 17.43 -13.58
C TRP A 120 -9.84 17.29 -12.97
N VAL A 121 -9.99 17.51 -11.65
CA VAL A 121 -11.25 17.25 -10.93
C VAL A 121 -12.20 18.46 -10.96
N ARG A 122 -11.68 19.69 -10.94
CA ARG A 122 -12.52 20.90 -10.83
C ARG A 122 -13.60 21.02 -11.91
N PRO A 123 -13.31 20.81 -13.21
CA PRO A 123 -14.35 20.88 -14.24
C PRO A 123 -15.43 19.81 -14.06
N LYS A 124 -15.09 18.63 -13.52
CA LYS A 124 -16.04 17.53 -13.27
C LYS A 124 -16.98 17.81 -12.10
N LEU A 125 -16.58 18.72 -11.21
CA LEU A 125 -17.37 19.16 -10.06
C LEU A 125 -18.08 20.49 -10.29
N GLY A 126 -17.97 21.10 -11.48
CA GLY A 126 -18.52 22.44 -11.74
C GLY A 126 -17.79 23.56 -11.01
N LEU A 127 -16.50 23.38 -10.69
CA LEU A 127 -15.64 24.35 -9.98
C LEU A 127 -14.65 25.07 -10.91
N GLY A 128 -14.97 25.07 -12.21
CA GLY A 128 -14.18 25.67 -13.29
C GLY A 128 -14.52 27.14 -13.52
#